data_AF-A0A942MUM9-F1
#
_entry.id   AF-A0A942MUM9-F1
#
_cell.length_a   1.000
_cell.length_b   1.000
_cell.length_c   1.000
_cell.angle_alpha   90.00
_cell.angle_beta   90.00
_cell.angle_gamma   90.00
#
_symmetry.space_group_name_H-M   'P 1'
#
loop_
_entity.id
_entity.type
_entity.pdbx_description
1 polymer ?
#
loop_
_entity_poly.entity_id
_entity_poly.type
_entity_poly.pdbx_seq_one_letter_code
_entity_poly.pdbx_strand_id
1 'polypeptide(L)'
;MPEISRFFGIVVYMYGDDHSPPHFHAQYGEFEAMIDIATGEIIKGDFPKKQLRLIQAWTEIHRQELMNNFDSLRQEEQVFHKIEPLR
;
A
#
# COMPACT_ATOMS: atom_id res chain seq x y z
N MET A 1 -11.01 -6.42 -0.25
CA MET A 1 -10.02 -5.48 -0.81
C MET A 1 -10.52 -4.05 -0.68
N PRO A 2 -10.30 -3.40 0.46
CA PRO A 2 -10.52 -1.97 0.58
C PRO A 2 -9.45 -1.13 -0.13
N GLU A 3 -9.89 -0.08 -0.83
CA GLU A 3 -9.00 1.02 -1.23
C GLU A 3 -8.60 1.81 0.02
N ILE A 4 -7.29 1.93 0.28
CA ILE A 4 -6.72 2.64 1.43
C ILE A 4 -6.48 4.11 1.10
N SER A 5 -5.95 4.41 -0.09
CA SER A 5 -5.65 5.77 -0.54
C SER A 5 -5.55 5.85 -2.07
N ARG A 6 -5.57 7.07 -2.60
CA ARG A 6 -5.45 7.34 -4.04
C ARG A 6 -4.83 8.70 -4.30
N PHE A 7 -3.77 8.75 -5.11
CA PHE A 7 -3.07 9.99 -5.44
C PHE A 7 -2.24 9.85 -6.73
N PHE A 8 -2.10 10.92 -7.51
CA PHE A 8 -1.34 10.93 -8.77
C PHE A 8 -1.65 9.77 -9.74
N GLY A 9 -2.90 9.27 -9.71
CA GLY A 9 -3.36 8.11 -10.51
C GLY A 9 -2.98 6.74 -9.93
N ILE A 10 -2.27 6.70 -8.80
CA ILE A 10 -1.93 5.50 -8.04
C ILE A 10 -3.10 5.15 -7.12
N VAL A 11 -3.53 3.90 -7.15
CA VAL A 11 -4.52 3.34 -6.22
C VAL A 11 -3.79 2.43 -5.23
N VAL A 12 -4.02 2.64 -3.95
CA VAL A 12 -3.44 1.81 -2.89
C VAL A 12 -4.54 1.00 -2.23
N TYR A 13 -4.34 -0.31 -2.11
CA TYR A 13 -5.27 -1.23 -1.46
C TYR A 13 -4.54 -2.33 -0.70
N MET A 14 -5.27 -3.03 0.16
CA MET A 14 -4.79 -4.18 0.94
C MET A 14 -5.84 -5.30 0.92
N TYR A 15 -5.43 -6.53 1.18
CA TYR A 15 -6.33 -7.66 1.43
C TYR A 15 -6.23 -8.11 2.89
N GLY A 16 -7.33 -8.65 3.43
CA GLY A 16 -7.35 -9.19 4.80
C GLY A 16 -6.69 -10.55 4.95
N ASP A 17 -6.55 -11.28 3.84
CA ASP A 17 -5.88 -12.57 3.72
C ASP A 17 -4.43 -12.45 3.21
N ASP A 18 -3.85 -11.24 3.20
CA ASP A 18 -2.43 -11.04 2.87
C ASP A 18 -1.51 -11.64 3.94
N HIS A 19 -0.38 -12.16 3.48
CA HIS A 19 0.62 -12.86 4.31
C HIS A 19 1.89 -12.05 4.48
N SER A 20 2.74 -12.43 5.44
CA SER A 20 4.04 -11.79 5.65
C SER A 20 4.96 -11.93 4.43
N PRO A 21 5.84 -10.95 4.14
CA PRO A 21 6.08 -9.72 4.93
C PRO A 21 4.92 -8.71 4.82
N PRO A 22 4.75 -7.79 5.79
CA PRO A 22 3.73 -6.74 5.70
C PRO A 22 3.87 -5.91 4.43
N HIS A 23 2.82 -5.89 3.63
CA HIS A 23 2.81 -5.23 2.32
C HIS A 23 1.46 -4.61 2.01
N PHE A 24 1.43 -3.77 0.97
CA PHE A 24 0.20 -3.33 0.32
C PHE A 24 0.34 -3.43 -1.19
N HIS A 25 -0.78 -3.32 -1.89
CA HIS A 25 -0.82 -3.31 -3.33
C HIS A 25 -1.00 -1.89 -3.86
N ALA A 26 -0.25 -1.57 -4.90
CA ALA A 26 -0.36 -0.33 -5.66
C ALA A 26 -0.69 -0.65 -7.11
N GLN A 27 -1.60 0.12 -7.71
CA GLN A 27 -1.93 0.03 -9.13
C GLN A 27 -1.81 1.41 -9.79
N TYR A 28 -1.22 1.45 -10.99
CA TYR A 28 -1.13 2.65 -11.83
C TYR A 28 -1.29 2.29 -13.31
N GLY A 29 -2.47 2.56 -13.87
CA GLY A 29 -2.77 2.16 -15.25
C GLY A 29 -2.70 0.63 -15.40
N GLU A 30 -1.80 0.14 -16.25
CA GLU A 30 -1.53 -1.29 -16.46
C GLU A 30 -0.51 -1.89 -15.48
N PHE A 31 0.16 -1.04 -14.68
CA PHE A 31 1.18 -1.45 -13.72
C PHE A 31 0.55 -1.82 -12.37
N GLU A 32 1.05 -2.90 -11.76
CA GLU A 32 0.67 -3.34 -10.43
C GLU A 32 1.91 -3.81 -9.67
N ALA A 33 2.04 -3.41 -8.40
CA ALA A 33 3.13 -3.87 -7.55
C ALA A 33 2.66 -4.11 -6.10
N MET A 34 3.28 -5.11 -5.50
CA MET A 34 3.26 -5.36 -4.07
C MET A 34 4.44 -4.63 -3.44
N ILE A 35 4.18 -3.74 -2.50
CA ILE A 35 5.16 -2.87 -1.86
C ILE A 35 5.35 -3.29 -0.40
N ASP A 36 6.59 -3.54 0.00
CA ASP A 36 6.96 -3.80 1.38
C ASP A 36 6.72 -2.55 2.25
N ILE A 37 5.97 -2.69 3.35
CA ILE A 37 5.65 -1.55 4.22
C ILE A 37 6.89 -1.04 4.97
N ALA A 38 7.84 -1.92 5.30
CA ALA A 38 9.01 -1.54 6.09
C ALA A 38 10.05 -0.78 5.25
N THR A 39 10.26 -1.19 3.99
CA THR A 39 11.31 -0.65 3.12
C THR A 39 10.79 0.25 1.99
N GLY A 40 9.51 0.12 1.61
CA GLY A 40 8.96 0.77 0.41
C GLY A 40 9.46 0.15 -0.90
N GLU A 41 10.14 -1.00 -0.84
CA GLU A 41 10.63 -1.70 -2.03
C GLU A 41 9.54 -2.57 -2.67
N ILE A 42 9.68 -2.84 -3.96
CA ILE A 42 8.80 -3.76 -4.67
C ILE A 42 9.17 -5.19 -4.27
N ILE A 43 8.20 -5.93 -3.74
CA ILE A 43 8.29 -7.38 -3.50
C ILE A 43 7.98 -8.14 -4.80
N LYS A 44 6.93 -7.70 -5.52
CA LYS A 44 6.45 -8.34 -6.75
C LYS A 44 5.80 -7.32 -7.66
N GLY A 45 5.89 -7.55 -8.97
CA GLY A 45 5.32 -6.69 -10.00
C GLY A 45 6.31 -5.61 -10.42
N ASP A 46 5.80 -4.56 -11.05
CA ASP A 46 6.60 -3.48 -11.60
C ASP A 46 5.85 -2.16 -11.58
N PHE A 47 6.60 -1.08 -11.40
CA PHE A 47 6.06 0.27 -11.35
C PHE A 47 7.00 1.20 -12.11
N PRO A 48 6.47 2.18 -12.88
CA PRO A 48 7.34 3.14 -13.54
C PRO A 48 8.10 3.97 -12.48
N LYS A 49 9.36 4.29 -12.78
CA LYS A 49 10.30 4.88 -11.81
C LYS A 49 9.78 6.13 -11.11
N LYS A 50 8.98 6.96 -11.78
CA LYS A 50 8.41 8.18 -11.18
C LYS A 50 7.35 7.83 -10.13
N GLN A 51 6.46 6.91 -10.43
CA GLN A 51 5.40 6.44 -9.54
C GLN A 51 5.97 5.65 -8.38
N LEU A 52 7.03 4.85 -8.60
CA LEU A 52 7.74 4.16 -7.53
C LEU A 52 8.29 5.15 -6.49
N ARG A 53 8.84 6.29 -6.92
CA ARG A 53 9.32 7.32 -5.99
C ARG A 53 8.19 7.96 -5.18
N LEU A 54 7.03 8.17 -5.80
CA LEU A 54 5.85 8.72 -5.11
C LEU A 54 5.33 7.74 -4.07
N ILE A 55 5.20 6.46 -4.42
CA ILE A 55 4.72 5.46 -3.49
C ILE A 55 5.70 5.26 -2.33
N GLN A 56 7.02 5.25 -2.59
CA GLN A 56 8.05 5.18 -1.55
C GLN A 56 8.01 6.34 -0.57
N ALA A 57 7.87 7.58 -1.07
CA ALA A 57 7.74 8.76 -0.22
C ALA A 57 6.46 8.68 0.64
N TRP A 58 5.35 8.26 0.04
CA TRP A 58 4.09 8.07 0.76
C TRP A 58 4.18 6.96 1.81
N THR A 59 4.83 5.83 1.49
CA THR A 59 5.08 4.73 2.44
C THR A 59 5.87 5.20 3.64
N GLU A 60 6.94 5.99 3.46
CA GLU A 60 7.73 6.48 4.59
C GLU A 60 6.91 7.42 5.50
N ILE A 61 6.07 8.29 4.93
CA ILE A 61 5.22 9.21 5.71
C ILE A 61 4.16 8.44 6.51
N HIS A 62 3.57 7.41 5.93
CA HIS A 62 2.40 6.71 6.48
C HIS A 62 2.68 5.30 6.99
N ARG A 63 3.95 4.94 7.21
CA ARG A 63 4.37 3.57 7.56
C ARG A 63 3.61 2.98 8.75
N GLN A 64 3.39 3.78 9.80
CA GLN A 64 2.69 3.32 10.99
C GLN A 64 1.20 3.04 10.71
N GLU A 65 0.54 3.91 9.95
CA GLU A 65 -0.87 3.73 9.56
C GLU A 65 -1.04 2.50 8.65
N LEU A 66 -0.10 2.30 7.74
CA LEU A 66 -0.04 1.10 6.88
C LEU A 66 0.09 -0.17 7.70
N MET A 67 1.01 -0.21 8.68
CA MET A 67 1.19 -1.36 9.55
C MET A 67 -0.08 -1.65 10.37
N ASN A 68 -0.69 -0.60 10.94
CA ASN A 68 -1.93 -0.74 11.69
C ASN A 68 -3.06 -1.32 10.83
N ASN A 69 -3.20 -0.84 9.59
CA ASN A 69 -4.19 -1.38 8.65
C ASN A 69 -3.89 -2.83 8.29
N PHE A 70 -2.62 -3.19 8.04
CA PHE A 70 -2.21 -4.57 7.74
C PHE A 70 -2.57 -5.53 8.89
N ASP A 71 -2.29 -5.13 10.14
CA ASP A 71 -2.62 -5.95 11.31
C ASP A 71 -4.13 -6.04 11.58
N SER A 72 -4.85 -4.93 11.39
CA SER A 72 -6.30 -4.84 11.64
C SER A 72 -7.13 -5.61 10.60
N LEU A 73 -6.71 -5.56 9.33
CA LEU A 73 -7.37 -6.26 8.23
C LEU A 73 -7.30 -7.77 8.35
N ARG A 74 -6.33 -8.29 9.11
CA ARG A 74 -6.16 -9.72 9.37
C ARG A 74 -7.00 -10.25 10.52
N GLN A 75 -7.70 -9.37 11.24
CA GLN A 75 -8.63 -9.75 12.30
C GLN A 75 -10.01 -10.11 11.69
N GLU A 76 -10.85 -10.81 12.45
CA GLU A 76 -12.18 -11.24 11.98
C GLU A 76 -13.06 -10.07 11.51
N GLU A 77 -12.95 -8.91 12.16
CA GLU A 77 -13.72 -7.70 11.83
C GLU A 77 -13.23 -6.98 10.56
N GLN A 78 -12.01 -7.28 10.09
CA GLN A 78 -11.37 -6.70 8.89
C GLN A 78 -11.49 -5.17 8.82
N VAL A 79 -11.25 -4.49 9.94
CA VAL A 79 -11.34 -3.03 10.02
C VAL A 79 -10.12 -2.39 9.36
N PHE A 80 -10.36 -1.28 8.66
CA PHE A 80 -9.29 -0.46 8.11
C PHE A 80 -9.67 1.02 8.18
N HIS A 81 -8.66 1.87 8.11
CA HIS A 81 -8.81 3.31 8.00
C HIS A 81 -8.28 3.82 6.66
N LYS A 82 -8.93 4.84 6.12
CA LYS A 82 -8.38 5.58 4.97
C LYS A 82 -7.12 6.32 5.43
N ILE A 83 -6.10 6.32 4.57
CA ILE A 83 -4.85 7.04 4.81
C ILE A 83 -4.79 8.23 3.85
N GLU A 84 -4.39 9.39 4.37
CA GLU A 84 -4.31 10.63 3.58
C GLU A 84 -3.42 10.45 2.33
N PRO A 85 -3.80 11.05 1.19
CA PRO A 85 -3.02 10.99 -0.03
C PRO A 85 -1.75 11.83 0.04
N LEU A 86 -0.72 11.44 -0.72
CA LEU A 86 0.45 12.29 -0.97
C LEU A 86 0.02 13.58 -1.71
N ARG A 87 0.52 14.73 -1.25
CA ARG A 87 0.18 16.06 -1.79
C ARG A 87 1.32 16.67 -2.59
#